data_AF-A0A8H4UNZ4-F1
#
_entry.id   AF-A0A8H4UNZ4-F1
#
_cell.length_a   1.000
_cell.length_b   1.000
_cell.length_c   1.000
_cell.angle_alpha   90.00
_cell.angle_beta   90.00
_cell.angle_gamma   90.00
#
_symmetry.space_group_name_H-M   'P 1'
#
loop_
_entity.id
_entity.type
_entity.pdbx_description
1 polymer ?
#
loop_
_entity_poly.entity_id
_entity_poly.type
_entity_poly.pdbx_seq_one_letter_code
_entity_poly.pdbx_strand_id
1 'polypeptide(L)'
;MAKPAVSPAMLLGLLETGKFSDFTLVCEGKEFRLHKVIVCAQSSVIAAELERGAKGSHSNVLHITTFNVATVECMIEFLYHEEYVINGDALLAVREWKTGGIANGFSTTKANGAANSKTHAQPPSDSLPDSIMRDVLLCHVDVNAIGHHYGLPKLCDRAIIYIDTIFRESWSSAVFSSVAISAFSSSGDKNLHHLISTTAVEHVHELMGAHGFEKLSALSGFGFEILKKTAEKLRGSELQFVKVNTSVNQRSAGDKEKMMALEAELASLKQQVSSLSAERDTHSHNYDAEVNKTTALMGQRDSLKEALEAEKENMTNGRELLTQKANARIKSAATAARTERDDLKKTLEAEKDKTAALVVECDNLKKTVQAEKKKAAASASEHDRYKQAYLAEWEKVATLTTERDNLKRASIAATPNQSTLLSRVVQCHRKVNQTKECRHCGLDFGCWIEYSGTPYDPTYTLRCDECKTRH
;
A
#
# COMPACT_ATOMS: atom_id res chain seq x y z
N MET A 1 -33.58 -67.87 50.51
CA MET A 1 -32.74 -68.93 51.11
C MET A 1 -31.96 -69.59 49.99
N ALA A 2 -30.62 -69.54 50.03
CA ALA A 2 -29.80 -70.28 49.07
C ALA A 2 -30.10 -71.77 49.26
N LYS A 3 -30.38 -72.46 48.14
CA LYS A 3 -30.58 -73.91 48.13
C LYS A 3 -29.32 -74.55 48.73
N PRO A 4 -29.40 -75.43 49.74
CA PRO A 4 -28.21 -76.09 50.26
C PRO A 4 -27.60 -76.90 49.11
N ALA A 5 -26.48 -76.40 48.58
CA ALA A 5 -25.73 -77.07 47.53
C ALA A 5 -24.79 -78.05 48.22
N VAL A 6 -24.90 -79.32 47.85
CA VAL A 6 -23.85 -80.30 48.14
C VAL A 6 -22.58 -79.81 47.44
N SER A 7 -21.54 -79.45 48.20
CA SER A 7 -20.27 -79.01 47.62
C SER A 7 -19.46 -80.23 47.17
N PRO A 8 -18.72 -80.16 46.04
CA PRO A 8 -17.83 -81.25 45.59
C PRO A 8 -16.84 -81.72 46.67
N ALA A 9 -16.37 -80.81 47.52
CA ALA A 9 -15.49 -81.12 48.66
C ALA A 9 -16.14 -82.05 49.71
N MET A 10 -17.46 -81.97 49.89
CA MET A 10 -18.18 -82.85 50.82
C MET A 10 -18.28 -84.27 50.27
N LEU A 11 -18.48 -84.43 48.96
CA LEU A 11 -18.53 -85.74 48.29
C LEU A 11 -17.14 -86.39 48.27
N LEU A 12 -16.08 -85.62 48.06
CA LEU A 12 -14.69 -86.09 48.14
C LEU A 12 -14.39 -86.76 49.49
N GLY A 13 -14.73 -86.10 50.60
CA GLY A 13 -14.52 -86.66 51.93
C GLY A 13 -15.30 -87.97 52.19
N LEU A 14 -16.45 -88.16 51.54
CA LEU A 14 -17.18 -89.43 51.60
C LEU A 14 -16.47 -90.53 50.82
N LEU A 15 -15.93 -90.22 49.63
CA LEU A 15 -15.18 -91.17 48.82
C LEU A 15 -13.88 -91.61 49.54
N GLU A 16 -13.09 -90.66 50.04
CA GLU A 16 -11.80 -90.94 50.71
C GLU A 16 -11.98 -91.78 51.97
N THR A 17 -12.99 -91.44 52.80
CA THR A 17 -13.21 -92.15 54.06
C THR A 17 -13.98 -93.46 53.88
N GLY A 18 -14.74 -93.59 52.80
CA GLY A 18 -15.70 -94.67 52.56
C GLY A 18 -16.74 -94.84 53.67
N LYS A 19 -17.02 -93.78 54.45
CA LYS A 19 -18.04 -93.83 55.50
C LYS A 19 -19.43 -93.86 54.87
N PHE A 20 -20.29 -94.75 55.35
CA PHE A 20 -21.64 -94.96 54.83
C PHE A 20 -21.69 -95.58 53.42
N SER A 21 -20.59 -96.16 52.94
CA SER A 21 -20.58 -96.91 51.69
C SER A 21 -21.49 -98.13 51.78
N ASP A 22 -22.36 -98.31 50.80
CA ASP A 22 -23.32 -99.41 50.67
C ASP A 22 -23.16 -100.17 49.34
N PHE A 23 -22.11 -99.85 48.58
CA PHE A 23 -21.75 -100.45 47.29
C PHE A 23 -20.24 -100.67 47.20
N THR A 24 -19.82 -101.84 46.71
CA THR A 24 -18.42 -102.14 46.42
C THR A 24 -18.23 -102.37 44.92
N LEU A 25 -17.27 -101.68 44.32
CA LEU A 25 -16.82 -101.94 42.96
C LEU A 25 -15.47 -102.63 43.02
N VAL A 26 -15.30 -103.73 42.28
CA VAL A 26 -14.06 -104.51 42.23
C VAL A 26 -13.51 -104.49 40.82
N CYS A 27 -12.25 -104.07 40.67
CA CYS A 27 -11.54 -104.07 39.39
C CYS A 27 -10.12 -104.61 39.61
N GLU A 28 -9.71 -105.65 38.87
CA GLU A 28 -8.39 -106.30 38.98
C GLU A 28 -7.98 -106.65 40.43
N GLY A 29 -8.96 -107.01 41.27
CA GLY A 29 -8.73 -107.34 42.69
C GLY A 29 -8.64 -106.13 43.63
N LYS A 30 -8.68 -104.90 43.12
CA LYS A 30 -8.81 -103.68 43.93
C LYS A 30 -10.28 -103.41 44.22
N GLU A 31 -10.59 -103.17 45.50
CA GLU A 31 -11.94 -102.86 45.97
C GLU A 31 -12.12 -101.35 46.23
N PHE A 32 -13.23 -100.81 45.74
CA PHE A 32 -13.64 -99.41 45.93
C PHE A 32 -14.96 -99.36 46.70
N ARG A 33 -14.95 -98.71 47.87
CA ARG A 33 -16.14 -98.53 48.73
C ARG A 33 -16.87 -97.25 48.32
N LEU A 34 -18.07 -97.40 47.76
CA LEU A 34 -18.84 -96.35 47.11
C LEU A 34 -20.27 -96.26 47.67
N HIS A 35 -20.98 -95.20 47.29
CA HIS A 35 -22.35 -94.92 47.72
C HIS A 35 -23.31 -95.09 46.54
N LYS A 36 -24.29 -95.99 46.67
CA LYS A 36 -25.31 -96.26 45.64
C LYS A 36 -26.03 -94.98 45.23
N VAL A 37 -26.39 -94.14 46.20
CA VAL A 37 -27.13 -92.89 45.92
C VAL A 37 -26.36 -91.94 45.00
N ILE A 38 -25.02 -91.96 45.02
CA ILE A 38 -24.18 -91.14 44.15
C ILE A 38 -24.00 -91.80 42.79
N VAL A 39 -23.65 -93.10 42.78
CA VAL A 39 -23.32 -93.85 41.56
C VAL A 39 -24.57 -94.13 40.72
N CYS A 40 -25.62 -94.70 41.32
CA CYS A 40 -26.85 -95.09 40.63
C CYS A 40 -27.67 -93.89 40.13
N ALA A 41 -27.57 -92.73 40.80
CA ALA A 41 -28.22 -91.51 40.33
C ALA A 41 -27.61 -90.98 39.02
N GLN A 42 -26.37 -91.36 38.72
CA GLN A 42 -25.64 -90.92 37.54
C GLN A 42 -25.54 -92.00 36.46
N SER A 43 -25.43 -93.27 36.85
CA SER A 43 -25.39 -94.41 35.92
C SER A 43 -26.66 -95.26 36.04
N SER A 44 -27.52 -95.16 35.03
CA SER A 44 -28.69 -96.03 34.90
C SER A 44 -28.29 -97.49 34.66
N VAL A 45 -27.16 -97.74 34.02
CA VAL A 45 -26.64 -99.08 33.74
C VAL A 45 -26.19 -99.77 35.03
N ILE A 46 -25.39 -99.09 35.87
CA ILE A 46 -24.96 -99.62 37.16
C ILE A 46 -26.16 -99.79 38.10
N ALA A 47 -27.11 -98.85 38.10
CA ALA A 47 -28.35 -98.98 38.86
C ALA A 47 -29.10 -100.27 38.48
N ALA A 48 -29.31 -100.50 37.18
CA ALA A 48 -29.98 -101.71 36.69
C ALA A 48 -29.20 -103.00 37.01
N GLU A 49 -27.87 -102.97 36.96
CA GLU A 49 -27.02 -104.12 37.32
C GLU A 49 -27.19 -104.51 38.79
N LEU A 50 -27.13 -103.52 39.69
CA LEU A 50 -27.29 -103.73 41.13
C LEU A 50 -28.72 -104.20 41.49
N GLU A 51 -29.74 -103.66 40.81
CA GLU A 51 -31.13 -104.09 40.99
C GLU A 51 -31.38 -105.53 40.52
N ARG A 52 -30.70 -105.98 39.45
CA ARG A 52 -30.77 -107.39 39.02
C ARG A 52 -30.06 -108.31 40.00
N GLY A 53 -28.86 -107.95 40.46
CA GLY A 53 -28.10 -108.74 41.44
C GLY A 53 -28.81 -108.90 42.79
N ALA A 54 -29.55 -107.87 43.21
CA ALA A 54 -30.34 -107.90 44.44
C ALA A 54 -31.46 -108.97 44.44
N LYS A 55 -31.95 -109.39 43.26
CA LYS A 55 -32.99 -110.42 43.12
C LYS A 55 -32.46 -111.85 43.25
N GLY A 56 -31.14 -112.06 43.17
CA GLY A 56 -30.52 -113.39 43.15
C GLY A 56 -29.62 -113.73 44.36
N SER A 57 -28.97 -112.75 45.00
CA SER A 57 -28.02 -113.01 46.10
C SER A 57 -27.72 -111.80 47.02
N HIS A 58 -28.47 -110.69 46.95
CA HIS A 58 -28.19 -109.44 47.71
C HIS A 58 -26.74 -108.93 47.61
N SER A 59 -26.02 -109.24 46.53
CA SER A 59 -24.64 -108.78 46.37
C SER A 59 -24.61 -107.31 45.93
N ASN A 60 -24.09 -106.44 46.79
CA ASN A 60 -23.81 -105.03 46.47
C ASN A 60 -22.41 -104.88 45.85
N VAL A 61 -21.95 -105.89 45.10
CA VAL A 61 -20.60 -105.92 44.54
C VAL A 61 -20.69 -105.96 43.01
N LEU A 62 -20.12 -104.96 42.35
CA LEU A 62 -19.97 -104.91 40.89
C LEU A 62 -18.53 -105.25 40.50
N HIS A 63 -18.33 -106.24 39.65
CA HIS A 63 -17.01 -106.58 39.11
C HIS A 63 -16.84 -105.95 37.72
N ILE A 64 -15.82 -105.12 37.55
CA ILE A 64 -15.42 -104.56 36.26
C ILE A 64 -14.19 -105.30 35.77
N THR A 65 -14.32 -105.97 34.63
CA THR A 65 -13.24 -106.78 34.02
C THR A 65 -12.80 -106.29 32.64
N THR A 66 -13.54 -105.35 32.05
CA THR A 66 -13.29 -104.83 30.69
C THR A 66 -12.40 -103.59 30.66
N PHE A 67 -12.22 -102.94 31.81
CA PHE A 67 -11.42 -101.73 31.97
C PHE A 67 -10.41 -101.94 33.09
N ASN A 68 -9.24 -101.32 32.94
CA ASN A 68 -8.18 -101.35 33.95
C ASN A 68 -8.54 -100.47 35.15
N VAL A 69 -7.78 -100.62 36.23
CA VAL A 69 -8.00 -99.88 37.48
C VAL A 69 -7.93 -98.36 37.30
N ALA A 70 -7.00 -97.84 36.50
CA ALA A 70 -6.82 -96.39 36.33
C ALA A 70 -8.03 -95.73 35.65
N THR A 71 -8.61 -96.38 34.64
CA THR A 71 -9.82 -95.92 33.95
C THR A 71 -11.03 -95.95 34.89
N VAL A 72 -11.13 -97.00 35.72
CA VAL A 72 -12.18 -97.12 36.74
C VAL A 72 -12.05 -96.04 37.81
N GLU A 73 -10.83 -95.71 38.24
CA GLU A 73 -10.56 -94.61 39.17
C GLU A 73 -11.02 -93.27 38.60
N CYS A 74 -10.68 -92.95 37.35
CA CYS A 74 -11.15 -91.73 36.70
C CYS A 74 -12.68 -91.64 36.64
N MET A 75 -13.36 -92.75 36.35
CA MET A 75 -14.83 -92.80 36.40
C MET A 75 -15.35 -92.52 37.81
N ILE A 76 -14.76 -93.14 38.84
CA ILE A 76 -15.16 -92.94 40.24
C ILE A 76 -14.90 -91.50 40.68
N GLU A 77 -13.73 -90.95 40.39
CA GLU A 77 -13.41 -89.54 40.68
C GLU A 77 -14.45 -88.62 40.05
N PHE A 78 -14.77 -88.82 38.78
CA PHE A 78 -15.77 -88.01 38.11
C PHE A 78 -17.15 -88.08 38.79
N LEU A 79 -17.58 -89.26 39.23
CA LEU A 79 -18.89 -89.43 39.88
C LEU A 79 -19.01 -88.64 41.19
N TYR A 80 -17.89 -88.31 41.85
CA TYR A 80 -17.88 -87.56 43.11
C TYR A 80 -17.46 -86.09 42.93
N HIS A 81 -16.69 -85.76 41.88
CA HIS A 81 -16.08 -84.44 41.70
C HIS A 81 -16.53 -83.70 40.43
N GLU A 82 -17.19 -84.39 39.49
CA GLU A 82 -17.46 -83.92 38.12
C GLU A 82 -16.19 -83.64 37.28
N GLU A 83 -15.02 -83.99 37.82
CA GLU A 83 -13.69 -83.93 37.21
C GLU A 83 -12.89 -85.19 37.56
N TYR A 84 -11.87 -85.48 36.77
CA TYR A 84 -10.96 -86.60 37.01
C TYR A 84 -9.56 -86.22 36.52
N VAL A 85 -8.54 -86.86 37.10
CA VAL A 85 -7.14 -86.58 36.74
C VAL A 85 -6.45 -87.87 36.31
N ILE A 86 -5.73 -87.82 35.20
CA ILE A 86 -4.93 -88.95 34.72
C ILE A 86 -3.50 -88.76 35.19
N ASN A 87 -3.00 -89.73 35.96
CA ASN A 87 -1.62 -89.77 36.49
C ASN A 87 -1.20 -88.51 37.25
N GLY A 88 -2.06 -88.05 38.16
CA GLY A 88 -1.73 -86.98 39.10
C GLY A 88 -1.66 -85.58 38.52
N ASP A 89 -1.20 -85.38 37.28
CA ASP A 89 -1.18 -84.07 36.61
C ASP A 89 -0.49 -84.06 35.23
N ALA A 90 -0.84 -84.94 34.29
CA ALA A 90 -0.25 -84.81 32.95
C ALA A 90 -0.58 -83.46 32.27
N LEU A 91 -1.72 -82.84 32.61
CA LEU A 91 -2.13 -81.52 32.14
C LEU A 91 -1.52 -80.35 32.94
N LEU A 92 -1.31 -80.47 34.26
CA LEU A 92 -0.49 -79.46 34.95
C LEU A 92 0.99 -79.61 34.59
N ALA A 93 1.52 -80.79 34.29
CA ALA A 93 2.87 -80.92 33.72
C ALA A 93 3.01 -80.22 32.35
N VAL A 94 1.98 -80.28 31.49
CA VAL A 94 1.93 -79.54 30.21
C VAL A 94 1.81 -78.02 30.43
N ARG A 95 1.06 -77.57 31.44
CA ARG A 95 0.93 -76.13 31.80
C ARG A 95 2.17 -75.57 32.52
N GLU A 96 2.76 -76.33 33.44
CA GLU A 96 3.95 -75.98 34.24
C GLU A 96 5.22 -75.98 33.37
N TRP A 97 5.32 -76.89 32.39
CA TRP A 97 6.39 -76.87 31.38
C TRP A 97 6.38 -75.59 30.54
N LYS A 98 5.20 -75.11 30.13
CA LYS A 98 5.05 -73.86 29.37
C LYS A 98 5.26 -72.59 30.20
N THR A 99 5.22 -72.66 31.54
CA THR A 99 5.31 -71.47 32.43
C THR A 99 6.59 -71.37 33.26
N GLY A 100 7.57 -72.26 33.08
CA GLY A 100 8.92 -72.08 33.62
C GLY A 100 9.02 -72.06 35.14
N GLY A 101 8.16 -72.81 35.85
CA GLY A 101 8.19 -72.92 37.30
C GLY A 101 9.09 -74.07 37.77
N ILE A 102 10.24 -73.76 38.37
CA ILE A 102 10.98 -74.71 39.22
C ILE A 102 10.21 -74.88 40.53
N ALA A 103 9.74 -76.10 40.81
CA ALA A 103 9.56 -76.57 42.19
C ALA A 103 9.65 -78.10 42.29
N ASN A 104 10.55 -78.53 43.17
CA ASN A 104 10.87 -79.89 43.58
C ASN A 104 9.66 -80.82 43.82
N GLY A 105 9.81 -82.08 43.39
CA GLY A 105 9.32 -83.20 44.20
C GLY A 105 8.75 -84.40 43.45
N PHE A 106 9.58 -85.21 42.79
CA PHE A 106 9.27 -86.64 42.70
C PHE A 106 10.53 -87.51 42.70
N SER A 107 10.72 -88.22 43.81
CA SER A 107 11.64 -89.34 43.94
C SER A 107 10.88 -90.62 43.65
N THR A 108 11.32 -91.38 42.64
CA THR A 108 11.05 -92.81 42.55
C THR A 108 12.33 -93.58 42.23
N THR A 109 12.86 -94.19 43.30
CA THR A 109 13.37 -95.56 43.39
C THR A 109 14.22 -96.16 42.25
N LYS A 110 15.47 -96.42 42.62
CA LYS A 110 16.52 -97.28 42.03
C LYS A 110 16.06 -98.47 41.18
N ALA A 111 16.70 -98.63 40.02
CA ALA A 111 17.23 -99.90 39.55
C ALA A 111 18.53 -99.66 38.75
N ASN A 112 19.58 -100.41 39.09
CA ASN A 112 20.91 -100.37 38.47
C ASN A 112 20.95 -101.14 37.15
N GLY A 113 21.69 -100.63 36.16
CA GLY A 113 22.10 -101.38 34.97
C GLY A 113 22.83 -100.50 33.97
N ALA A 114 24.16 -100.63 33.91
CA ALA A 114 25.05 -99.82 33.09
C ALA A 114 24.91 -100.09 31.58
N ALA A 115 24.94 -99.04 30.76
CA ALA A 115 25.56 -99.07 29.44
C ALA A 115 25.90 -97.64 28.98
N ASN A 116 27.16 -97.49 28.61
CA ASN A 116 27.83 -96.27 28.18
C ASN A 116 27.51 -96.02 26.69
N SER A 117 26.95 -94.87 26.34
CA SER A 117 27.03 -94.37 24.96
C SER A 117 26.93 -92.86 24.94
N LYS A 118 28.02 -92.20 24.53
CA LYS A 118 28.04 -90.79 24.21
C LYS A 118 27.35 -90.60 22.86
N THR A 119 26.12 -90.11 22.89
CA THR A 119 25.46 -89.53 21.71
C THR A 119 25.07 -88.10 22.01
N HIS A 120 25.33 -87.23 21.04
CA HIS A 120 25.07 -85.80 21.06
C HIS A 120 23.69 -85.47 21.66
N ALA A 121 23.69 -84.73 22.77
CA ALA A 121 22.48 -84.16 23.33
C ALA A 121 21.93 -83.12 22.35
N GLN A 122 20.82 -83.43 21.69
CA GLN A 122 19.95 -82.41 21.10
C GLN A 122 19.46 -81.47 22.22
N PRO A 123 19.25 -80.17 21.91
CA PRO A 123 18.58 -79.27 22.85
C PRO A 123 17.19 -79.83 23.20
N PRO A 124 16.66 -79.58 24.41
CA PRO A 124 15.35 -80.08 24.80
C PRO A 124 14.30 -79.55 23.82
N SER A 125 13.55 -80.44 23.16
CA SER A 125 12.41 -80.06 22.36
C SER A 125 11.31 -79.52 23.28
N ASP A 126 10.77 -78.34 22.97
CA ASP A 126 9.72 -77.66 23.75
C ASP A 126 8.36 -78.41 23.82
N SER A 127 8.26 -79.61 23.25
CA SER A 127 7.05 -80.44 23.16
C SER A 127 7.15 -81.71 24.01
N LEU A 128 6.05 -82.08 24.67
CA LEU A 128 5.91 -83.36 25.39
C LEU A 128 6.23 -84.54 24.45
N PRO A 129 6.98 -85.57 24.89
CA PRO A 129 7.26 -86.74 24.06
C PRO A 129 5.98 -87.40 23.53
N ASP A 130 5.97 -87.77 22.25
CA ASP A 130 4.83 -88.40 21.56
C ASP A 130 4.29 -89.64 22.29
N SER A 131 5.15 -90.40 22.98
CA SER A 131 4.73 -91.56 23.77
C SER A 131 3.85 -91.16 24.96
N ILE A 132 4.26 -90.12 25.70
CA ILE A 132 3.51 -89.63 26.87
C ILE A 132 2.19 -89.02 26.42
N MET A 133 2.21 -88.19 25.39
CA MET A 133 1.01 -87.59 24.82
C MET A 133 0.02 -88.66 24.33
N ARG A 134 0.52 -89.69 23.65
CA ARG A 134 -0.28 -90.84 23.22
C ARG A 134 -0.94 -91.51 24.40
N ASP A 135 -0.18 -91.86 25.43
CA ASP A 135 -0.71 -92.58 26.58
C ASP A 135 -1.79 -91.76 27.30
N VAL A 136 -1.58 -90.45 27.49
CA VAL A 136 -2.57 -89.54 28.09
C VAL A 136 -3.86 -89.48 27.25
N LEU A 137 -3.74 -89.31 25.94
CA LEU A 137 -4.90 -89.27 25.04
C LEU A 137 -5.65 -90.61 25.02
N LEU A 138 -4.93 -91.74 25.02
CA LEU A 138 -5.54 -93.07 25.09
C LEU A 138 -6.29 -93.28 26.41
N CYS A 139 -5.75 -92.81 27.53
CA CYS A 139 -6.47 -92.89 28.79
C CYS A 139 -7.77 -92.05 28.77
N HIS A 140 -7.79 -90.85 28.17
CA HIS A 140 -9.04 -90.10 27.99
C HIS A 140 -10.04 -90.82 27.07
N VAL A 141 -9.55 -91.51 26.02
CA VAL A 141 -10.40 -92.36 25.17
C VAL A 141 -11.01 -93.51 25.97
N ASP A 142 -10.22 -94.17 26.83
CA ASP A 142 -10.72 -95.23 27.71
C ASP A 142 -11.74 -94.70 28.72
N VAL A 143 -11.54 -93.49 29.25
CA VAL A 143 -12.51 -92.82 30.13
C VAL A 143 -13.81 -92.48 29.39
N ASN A 144 -13.73 -92.05 28.13
CA ASN A 144 -14.92 -91.90 27.30
C ASN A 144 -15.62 -93.25 27.06
N ALA A 145 -14.86 -94.32 26.80
CA ALA A 145 -15.37 -95.66 26.56
C ALA A 145 -16.09 -96.25 27.79
N ILE A 146 -15.49 -96.17 28.99
CA ILE A 146 -16.15 -96.61 30.23
C ILE A 146 -17.39 -95.76 30.54
N GLY A 147 -17.32 -94.44 30.28
CA GLY A 147 -18.45 -93.54 30.40
C GLY A 147 -19.61 -93.96 29.50
N HIS A 148 -19.33 -94.27 28.24
CA HIS A 148 -20.33 -94.74 27.30
C HIS A 148 -20.92 -96.10 27.73
N HIS A 149 -20.04 -97.03 28.14
CA HIS A 149 -20.42 -98.39 28.56
C HIS A 149 -21.40 -98.39 29.74
N TYR A 150 -21.17 -97.53 30.74
CA TYR A 150 -22.04 -97.43 31.93
C TYR A 150 -23.08 -96.31 31.83
N GLY A 151 -23.30 -95.71 30.66
CA GLY A 151 -24.35 -94.72 30.44
C GLY A 151 -24.13 -93.41 31.23
N LEU A 152 -22.90 -92.90 31.23
CA LEU A 152 -22.46 -91.68 31.90
C LEU A 152 -22.15 -90.57 30.87
N PRO A 153 -23.17 -89.89 30.30
CA PRO A 153 -22.97 -88.93 29.21
C PRO A 153 -22.08 -87.74 29.62
N LYS A 154 -22.20 -87.24 30.85
CA LYS A 154 -21.36 -86.12 31.31
C LYS A 154 -19.87 -86.49 31.42
N LEU A 155 -19.56 -87.76 31.70
CA LEU A 155 -18.18 -88.27 31.71
C LEU A 155 -17.64 -88.33 30.28
N CYS A 156 -18.46 -88.82 29.35
CA CYS A 156 -18.13 -88.81 27.92
C CYS A 156 -17.81 -87.39 27.44
N ASP A 157 -18.67 -86.41 27.74
CA ASP A 157 -18.48 -85.01 27.36
C ASP A 157 -17.19 -84.44 27.97
N ARG A 158 -16.91 -84.73 29.24
CA ARG A 158 -15.68 -84.26 29.91
C ARG A 158 -14.41 -84.84 29.26
N ALA A 159 -14.43 -86.13 28.93
CA ALA A 159 -13.31 -86.77 28.22
C ALA A 159 -13.09 -86.18 26.83
N ILE A 160 -14.17 -85.90 26.08
CA ILE A 160 -14.10 -85.23 24.78
C ILE A 160 -13.46 -83.83 24.92
N ILE A 161 -13.85 -83.06 25.95
CA ILE A 161 -13.27 -81.73 26.22
C ILE A 161 -11.76 -81.83 26.46
N TYR A 162 -11.29 -82.79 27.26
CA TYR A 162 -9.86 -82.96 27.49
C TYR A 162 -9.10 -83.38 26.23
N ILE A 163 -9.66 -84.30 25.44
CA ILE A 163 -9.05 -84.72 24.15
C ILE A 163 -8.96 -83.53 23.18
N ASP A 164 -10.05 -82.78 23.00
CA ASP A 164 -10.07 -81.59 22.12
C ASP A 164 -9.06 -80.53 22.59
N THR A 165 -8.98 -80.28 23.90
CA THR A 165 -8.01 -79.34 24.47
C THR A 165 -6.58 -79.77 24.17
N ILE A 166 -6.23 -81.05 24.38
CA ILE A 166 -4.89 -81.57 24.10
C ILE A 166 -4.54 -81.44 22.60
N PHE A 167 -5.46 -81.81 21.71
CA PHE A 167 -5.21 -81.68 20.26
C PHE A 167 -5.02 -80.22 19.83
N ARG A 168 -5.78 -79.27 20.39
CA ARG A 168 -5.63 -77.84 20.10
C ARG A 168 -4.31 -77.27 20.61
N GLU A 169 -3.87 -77.68 21.79
CA GLU A 169 -2.70 -77.10 22.46
C GLU A 169 -1.37 -77.77 22.09
N SER A 170 -1.40 -79.03 21.63
CA SER A 170 -0.22 -79.87 21.40
C SER A 170 -0.52 -80.94 20.34
N TRP A 171 -0.80 -80.49 19.11
CA TRP A 171 -1.02 -81.38 17.98
C TRP A 171 0.22 -82.24 17.65
N SER A 172 0.00 -83.53 17.40
CA SER A 172 1.03 -84.45 16.88
C SER A 172 0.43 -85.41 15.86
N SER A 173 0.86 -85.29 14.60
CA SER A 173 0.42 -86.16 13.50
C SER A 173 0.86 -87.62 13.68
N ALA A 174 1.96 -87.87 14.41
CA ALA A 174 2.45 -89.20 14.72
C ALA A 174 1.61 -89.93 15.78
N VAL A 175 0.97 -89.18 16.68
CA VAL A 175 0.14 -89.73 17.76
C VAL A 175 -1.30 -89.96 17.30
N PHE A 176 -1.84 -89.04 16.50
CA PHE A 176 -3.25 -88.99 16.13
C PHE A 176 -3.82 -90.34 15.67
N SER A 177 -3.15 -91.04 14.75
CA SER A 177 -3.67 -92.28 14.16
C SER A 177 -3.91 -93.36 15.22
N SER A 178 -3.04 -93.47 16.23
CA SER A 178 -3.22 -94.43 17.32
C SER A 178 -4.42 -94.11 18.20
N VAL A 179 -4.64 -92.82 18.48
CA VAL A 179 -5.77 -92.33 19.27
C VAL A 179 -7.07 -92.53 18.51
N ALA A 180 -7.09 -92.23 17.20
CA ALA A 180 -8.24 -92.45 16.34
C ALA A 180 -8.63 -93.93 16.25
N ILE A 181 -7.66 -94.83 16.10
CA ILE A 181 -7.92 -96.28 16.09
C ILE A 181 -8.55 -96.70 17.41
N SER A 182 -8.00 -96.25 18.54
CA SER A 182 -8.56 -96.56 19.86
C SER A 182 -9.99 -96.04 19.99
N ALA A 183 -10.24 -94.76 19.68
CA ALA A 183 -11.55 -94.12 19.83
C ALA A 183 -12.66 -94.83 19.04
N PHE A 184 -12.37 -95.27 17.81
CA PHE A 184 -13.34 -95.99 16.98
C PHE A 184 -13.50 -97.47 17.36
N SER A 185 -12.53 -98.05 18.07
CA SER A 185 -12.54 -99.46 18.47
C SER A 185 -13.10 -99.69 19.87
N SER A 186 -12.85 -98.77 20.81
CA SER A 186 -13.19 -98.95 22.23
C SER A 186 -14.45 -98.19 22.67
N SER A 187 -14.82 -97.11 21.98
CA SER A 187 -16.00 -96.30 22.34
C SER A 187 -17.06 -96.30 21.24
N GLY A 188 -18.33 -96.41 21.65
CA GLY A 188 -19.50 -96.21 20.79
C GLY A 188 -20.00 -94.77 20.77
N ASP A 189 -19.30 -93.83 21.42
CA ASP A 189 -19.70 -92.44 21.50
C ASP A 189 -19.49 -91.69 20.17
N LYS A 190 -20.61 -91.36 19.53
CA LYS A 190 -20.62 -90.64 18.25
C LYS A 190 -20.03 -89.24 18.35
N ASN A 191 -20.08 -88.60 19.51
CA ASN A 191 -19.49 -87.27 19.70
C ASN A 191 -17.96 -87.36 19.71
N LEU A 192 -17.40 -88.41 20.30
CA LEU A 192 -15.96 -88.68 20.24
C LEU A 192 -15.53 -88.98 18.80
N HIS A 193 -16.26 -89.85 18.08
CA HIS A 193 -15.96 -90.13 16.67
C HIS A 193 -16.03 -88.87 15.81
N HIS A 194 -17.02 -88.01 16.03
CA HIS A 194 -17.16 -86.74 15.34
C HIS A 194 -15.99 -85.78 15.65
N LEU A 195 -15.54 -85.69 16.90
CA LEU A 195 -14.36 -84.91 17.28
C LEU A 195 -13.14 -85.41 16.49
N ILE A 196 -12.82 -86.71 16.57
CA ILE A 196 -11.67 -87.30 15.89
C ILE A 196 -11.73 -87.05 14.38
N SER A 197 -12.88 -87.28 13.72
CA SER A 197 -13.03 -87.00 12.29
C SER A 197 -12.90 -85.53 11.95
N THR A 198 -13.34 -84.61 12.81
CA THR A 198 -13.21 -83.17 12.60
C THR A 198 -11.76 -82.74 12.72
N THR A 199 -11.07 -83.18 13.77
CA THR A 199 -9.63 -82.93 13.95
C THR A 199 -8.81 -83.49 12.79
N ALA A 200 -9.17 -84.67 12.26
CA ALA A 200 -8.51 -85.24 11.08
C ALA A 200 -8.63 -84.34 9.84
N VAL A 201 -9.79 -83.71 9.62
CA VAL A 201 -10.04 -82.82 8.47
C VAL A 201 -9.33 -81.47 8.63
N GLU A 202 -9.21 -80.99 9.87
CA GLU A 202 -8.45 -79.78 10.19
C GLU A 202 -6.97 -79.96 9.82
N HIS A 203 -6.40 -81.12 10.16
CA HIS A 203 -4.97 -81.43 9.96
C HIS A 203 -4.70 -82.42 8.81
N VAL A 204 -5.63 -82.59 7.87
CA VAL A 204 -5.55 -83.62 6.81
C VAL A 204 -4.26 -83.53 6.00
N HIS A 205 -3.77 -82.31 5.75
CA HIS A 205 -2.54 -82.08 5.00
C HIS A 205 -1.29 -82.65 5.66
N GLU A 206 -1.19 -82.59 7.00
CA GLU A 206 -0.09 -83.18 7.77
C GLU A 206 -0.29 -84.69 7.93
N LEU A 207 -1.54 -85.13 8.11
CA LEU A 207 -1.87 -86.53 8.33
C LEU A 207 -1.64 -87.39 7.08
N MET A 208 -1.83 -86.87 5.87
CA MET A 208 -1.58 -87.62 4.63
C MET A 208 -0.15 -88.16 4.52
N GLY A 209 0.83 -87.49 5.14
CA GLY A 209 2.23 -87.92 5.19
C GLY A 209 2.62 -88.64 6.48
N ALA A 210 1.72 -88.74 7.46
CA ALA A 210 2.02 -89.30 8.77
C ALA A 210 1.99 -90.83 8.75
N HIS A 211 2.99 -91.44 9.38
CA HIS A 211 3.06 -92.89 9.52
C HIS A 211 1.87 -93.43 10.34
N GLY A 212 1.16 -94.43 9.82
CA GLY A 212 -0.01 -95.02 10.47
C GLY A 212 -1.33 -94.39 10.03
N PHE A 213 -1.33 -93.33 9.24
CA PHE A 213 -2.55 -92.77 8.66
C PHE A 213 -3.26 -93.78 7.73
N GLU A 214 -2.49 -94.59 7.01
CA GLU A 214 -3.01 -95.68 6.17
C GLU A 214 -3.84 -96.69 6.97
N LYS A 215 -3.54 -96.87 8.26
CA LYS A 215 -4.27 -97.79 9.14
C LYS A 215 -5.68 -97.30 9.46
N LEU A 216 -5.93 -96.00 9.32
CA LEU A 216 -7.27 -95.41 9.52
C LEU A 216 -8.26 -95.82 8.43
N SER A 217 -7.78 -96.32 7.29
CA SER A 217 -8.64 -96.88 6.24
C SER A 217 -9.45 -98.11 6.70
N ALA A 218 -8.97 -98.81 7.73
CA ALA A 218 -9.67 -99.96 8.31
C ALA A 218 -10.85 -99.55 9.20
N LEU A 219 -10.95 -98.27 9.59
CA LEU A 219 -12.03 -97.78 10.44
C LEU A 219 -13.31 -97.58 9.60
N SER A 220 -14.35 -98.32 9.94
CA SER A 220 -15.65 -98.24 9.25
C SER A 220 -16.22 -96.82 9.32
N GLY A 221 -16.58 -96.26 8.16
CA GLY A 221 -17.18 -94.92 8.05
C GLY A 221 -16.21 -93.74 8.15
N PHE A 222 -15.00 -93.94 8.69
CA PHE A 222 -14.03 -92.85 8.89
C PHE A 222 -13.60 -92.17 7.59
N GLY A 223 -13.24 -92.98 6.57
CA GLY A 223 -12.82 -92.44 5.26
C GLY A 223 -13.94 -91.65 4.56
N PHE A 224 -15.19 -92.11 4.64
CA PHE A 224 -16.33 -91.39 4.09
C PHE A 224 -16.57 -90.07 4.83
N GLU A 225 -16.46 -90.07 6.16
CA GLU A 225 -16.65 -88.87 6.97
C GLU A 225 -15.56 -87.81 6.70
N ILE A 226 -14.30 -88.22 6.54
CA ILE A 226 -13.21 -87.33 6.10
C ILE A 226 -13.52 -86.75 4.73
N LEU A 227 -13.91 -87.57 3.75
CA LEU A 227 -14.20 -87.11 2.39
C LEU A 227 -15.34 -86.08 2.39
N LYS A 228 -16.43 -86.38 3.10
CA LYS A 228 -17.60 -85.50 3.23
C LYS A 228 -17.20 -84.15 3.83
N LYS A 229 -16.55 -84.15 5.01
CA LYS A 229 -16.14 -82.92 5.70
C LYS A 229 -15.08 -82.13 4.91
N THR A 230 -14.17 -82.81 4.22
CA THR A 230 -13.18 -82.16 3.35
C THR A 230 -13.85 -81.47 2.15
N ALA A 231 -14.84 -82.12 1.52
CA ALA A 231 -15.61 -81.52 0.44
C ALA A 231 -16.43 -80.30 0.91
N GLU A 232 -17.02 -80.36 2.11
CA GLU A 232 -17.72 -79.22 2.73
C GLU A 232 -16.77 -78.04 2.97
N LYS A 233 -15.57 -78.30 3.50
CA LYS A 233 -14.51 -77.28 3.71
C LYS A 233 -14.05 -76.68 2.39
N LEU A 234 -13.85 -77.49 1.35
CA LEU A 234 -13.47 -77.02 0.01
C LEU A 234 -14.54 -76.11 -0.59
N ARG A 235 -15.81 -76.52 -0.56
CA ARG A 235 -16.94 -75.70 -1.03
C ARG A 235 -17.04 -74.38 -0.28
N GLY A 236 -16.79 -74.40 1.04
CA GLY A 236 -16.73 -73.19 1.86
C GLY A 236 -15.63 -72.23 1.39
N SER A 237 -14.43 -72.75 1.14
CA SER A 237 -13.30 -71.98 0.61
C SER A 237 -13.55 -71.43 -0.80
N GLU A 238 -14.17 -72.20 -1.70
CA GLU A 238 -14.54 -71.75 -3.05
C GLU A 238 -15.51 -70.57 -3.00
N LEU A 239 -16.54 -70.63 -2.14
CA LEU A 239 -17.48 -69.53 -1.95
C LEU A 239 -16.78 -68.26 -1.43
N GLN A 240 -15.81 -68.40 -0.54
CA GLN A 240 -15.01 -67.26 -0.07
C GLN A 240 -14.14 -66.67 -1.19
N PHE A 241 -13.50 -67.53 -1.99
CA PHE A 241 -12.70 -67.10 -3.13
C PHE A 241 -13.54 -66.30 -4.14
N VAL A 242 -14.75 -66.79 -4.48
CA VAL A 242 -15.67 -66.08 -5.38
C VAL A 242 -16.04 -64.71 -4.81
N LYS A 243 -16.39 -64.62 -3.52
CA LYS A 243 -16.70 -63.33 -2.87
C LYS A 243 -15.54 -62.34 -2.94
N VAL A 244 -14.32 -62.80 -2.66
CA VAL A 244 -13.12 -61.95 -2.73
C VAL A 244 -12.88 -61.50 -4.17
N ASN A 245 -12.94 -62.42 -5.13
CA ASN A 245 -12.71 -62.13 -6.53
C ASN A 245 -13.73 -61.11 -7.09
N THR A 246 -15.02 -61.27 -6.77
CA THR A 246 -16.06 -60.29 -7.13
C THR A 246 -15.78 -58.92 -6.49
N SER A 247 -15.39 -58.88 -5.21
CA SER A 247 -15.07 -57.63 -4.51
C SER A 247 -13.86 -56.92 -5.12
N VAL A 248 -12.81 -57.66 -5.49
CA VAL A 248 -11.61 -57.13 -6.15
C VAL A 248 -11.95 -56.58 -7.54
N ASN A 249 -12.75 -57.32 -8.33
CA ASN A 249 -13.15 -56.88 -9.66
C ASN A 249 -14.02 -55.61 -9.62
N GLN A 250 -14.94 -55.50 -8.65
CA GLN A 250 -15.73 -54.27 -8.45
C GLN A 250 -14.87 -53.07 -8.08
N ARG A 251 -13.89 -53.24 -7.18
CA ARG A 251 -12.93 -52.17 -6.83
C ARG A 251 -12.09 -51.76 -8.04
N SER A 252 -11.55 -52.73 -8.77
CA SER A 252 -10.76 -52.49 -9.99
C SER A 252 -11.56 -51.73 -11.06
N ALA A 253 -12.84 -52.05 -11.25
CA ALA A 253 -13.72 -51.31 -12.15
C ALA A 253 -13.92 -49.85 -11.70
N GLY A 254 -14.22 -49.63 -10.41
CA GLY A 254 -14.39 -48.28 -9.86
C GLY A 254 -13.10 -47.45 -9.91
N ASP A 255 -11.94 -48.07 -9.71
CA ASP A 255 -10.64 -47.38 -9.81
C ASP A 255 -10.31 -47.02 -11.27
N LYS A 256 -10.68 -47.85 -12.25
CA LYS A 256 -10.55 -47.52 -13.68
C LYS A 256 -11.42 -46.32 -14.07
N GLU A 257 -12.67 -46.27 -13.60
CA GLU A 257 -13.57 -45.13 -13.87
C GLU A 257 -13.01 -43.83 -13.29
N LYS A 258 -12.49 -43.85 -12.05
CA LYS A 258 -11.83 -42.69 -11.43
C LYS A 258 -10.57 -42.27 -12.19
N MET A 259 -9.76 -43.23 -12.64
CA MET A 259 -8.56 -42.95 -13.41
C MET A 259 -8.90 -42.27 -14.74
N MET A 260 -9.91 -42.76 -15.47
CA MET A 260 -10.39 -42.11 -16.70
C MET A 260 -10.91 -40.68 -16.44
N ALA A 261 -11.61 -40.46 -15.33
CA ALA A 261 -12.08 -39.12 -14.95
C ALA A 261 -10.92 -38.17 -14.65
N LEU A 262 -9.92 -38.63 -13.89
CA LEU A 262 -8.71 -37.84 -13.61
C LEU A 262 -7.88 -37.56 -14.86
N GLU A 263 -7.78 -38.52 -15.78
CA GLU A 263 -7.10 -38.32 -17.07
C GLU A 263 -7.80 -37.24 -17.92
N ALA A 264 -9.13 -37.24 -17.94
CA ALA A 264 -9.91 -36.21 -18.63
C ALA A 264 -9.73 -34.82 -17.99
N GLU A 265 -9.72 -34.74 -16.65
CA GLU A 265 -9.48 -33.49 -15.92
C GLU A 265 -8.06 -32.96 -16.18
N LEU A 266 -7.05 -33.84 -16.15
CA LEU A 266 -5.66 -33.48 -16.46
C LEU A 266 -5.51 -32.95 -17.90
N ALA A 267 -6.20 -33.56 -18.87
CA ALA A 267 -6.24 -33.07 -20.24
C ALA A 267 -6.86 -31.66 -20.33
N SER A 268 -7.95 -31.41 -19.60
CA SER A 268 -8.59 -30.09 -19.52
C SER A 268 -7.66 -29.03 -18.90
N LEU A 269 -7.02 -29.34 -17.78
CA LEU A 269 -6.07 -28.43 -17.13
C LEU A 269 -4.88 -28.11 -18.03
N LYS A 270 -4.34 -29.09 -18.76
CA LYS A 270 -3.27 -28.86 -19.74
C LYS A 270 -3.69 -27.86 -20.82
N GLN A 271 -4.92 -27.96 -21.32
CA GLN A 271 -5.44 -27.02 -22.31
C GLN A 271 -5.57 -25.61 -21.70
N GLN A 272 -6.07 -25.48 -20.47
CA GLN A 272 -6.14 -24.19 -19.77
C GLN A 272 -4.76 -23.56 -19.56
N VAL A 273 -3.77 -24.34 -19.12
CA VAL A 273 -2.39 -23.85 -18.96
C VAL A 273 -1.80 -23.37 -20.28
N SER A 274 -2.07 -24.08 -21.38
CA SER A 274 -1.63 -23.64 -22.71
C SER A 274 -2.28 -22.32 -23.12
N SER A 275 -3.59 -22.14 -22.85
CA SER A 275 -4.30 -20.88 -23.13
C SER A 275 -3.73 -19.73 -22.31
N LEU A 276 -3.57 -19.93 -21.00
CA LEU A 276 -3.03 -18.91 -20.09
C LEU A 276 -1.59 -18.54 -20.44
N SER A 277 -0.77 -19.49 -20.91
CA SER A 277 0.57 -19.19 -21.41
C SER A 277 0.53 -18.27 -22.63
N ALA A 278 -0.37 -18.54 -23.59
CA ALA A 278 -0.51 -17.70 -24.78
C ALA A 278 -1.01 -16.28 -24.44
N GLU A 279 -1.94 -16.17 -23.49
CA GLU A 279 -2.41 -14.88 -22.96
C GLU A 279 -1.29 -14.10 -22.26
N ARG A 280 -0.50 -14.78 -21.42
CA ARG A 280 0.67 -14.19 -20.77
C ARG A 280 1.68 -13.67 -21.79
N ASP A 281 2.00 -14.46 -22.81
CA ASP A 281 2.98 -14.07 -23.83
C ASP A 281 2.49 -12.85 -24.63
N THR A 282 1.18 -12.81 -24.94
CA THR A 282 0.53 -11.64 -25.56
C THR A 282 0.61 -10.41 -24.65
N HIS A 283 0.34 -10.57 -23.36
CA HIS A 283 0.43 -9.48 -22.38
C HIS A 283 1.86 -8.95 -22.24
N SER A 284 2.86 -9.84 -22.21
CA SER A 284 4.28 -9.48 -22.17
C SER A 284 4.67 -8.64 -23.38
N HIS A 285 4.28 -9.06 -24.58
CA HIS A 285 4.56 -8.30 -25.80
C HIS A 285 3.90 -6.91 -25.79
N ASN A 286 2.65 -6.81 -25.32
CA ASN A 286 1.97 -5.52 -25.19
C ASN A 286 2.66 -4.61 -24.16
N TYR A 287 3.10 -5.18 -23.03
CA TYR A 287 3.85 -4.45 -22.01
C TYR A 287 5.17 -3.91 -22.58
N ASP A 288 5.96 -4.75 -23.25
CA ASP A 288 7.23 -4.35 -23.88
C ASP A 288 7.01 -3.24 -24.94
N ALA A 289 5.94 -3.35 -25.73
CA ALA A 289 5.58 -2.33 -26.70
C ALA A 289 5.28 -0.98 -26.04
N GLU A 290 4.54 -0.96 -24.93
CA GLU A 290 4.20 0.27 -24.22
C GLU A 290 5.41 0.86 -23.48
N VAL A 291 6.29 0.03 -22.92
CA VAL A 291 7.59 0.46 -22.34
C VAL A 291 8.46 1.14 -23.40
N ASN A 292 8.57 0.53 -24.59
CA ASN A 292 9.33 1.10 -25.70
C ASN A 292 8.76 2.45 -26.15
N LYS A 293 7.43 2.54 -26.28
CA LYS A 293 6.74 3.80 -26.61
C LYS A 293 6.98 4.88 -25.56
N THR A 294 6.89 4.52 -24.28
CA THR A 294 7.16 5.44 -23.17
C THR A 294 8.61 5.92 -23.20
N THR A 295 9.55 5.03 -23.47
CA THR A 295 10.98 5.37 -23.60
C THR A 295 11.24 6.32 -24.77
N ALA A 296 10.60 6.11 -25.91
CA ALA A 296 10.70 7.01 -27.06
C ALA A 296 10.13 8.41 -26.74
N LEU A 297 8.98 8.49 -26.04
CA LEU A 297 8.40 9.76 -25.60
C LEU A 297 9.27 10.48 -24.57
N MET A 298 9.93 9.75 -23.66
CA MET A 298 10.90 10.34 -22.74
C MET A 298 12.08 10.96 -23.50
N GLY A 299 12.62 10.26 -24.51
CA GLY A 299 13.67 10.80 -25.37
C GLY A 299 13.25 12.09 -26.09
N GLN A 300 12.04 12.12 -26.67
CA GLN A 300 11.49 13.32 -27.31
C GLN A 300 11.31 14.48 -26.32
N ARG A 301 10.79 14.19 -25.11
CA ARG A 301 10.64 15.19 -24.04
C ARG A 301 11.99 15.79 -23.68
N ASP A 302 13.03 14.97 -23.56
CA ASP A 302 14.37 15.42 -23.17
C ASP A 302 14.99 16.30 -24.26
N SER A 303 14.88 15.92 -25.54
CA SER A 303 15.30 16.77 -26.67
C SER A 303 14.53 18.11 -26.73
N LEU A 304 13.22 18.09 -26.50
CA LEU A 304 12.41 19.32 -26.44
C LEU A 304 12.82 20.21 -25.26
N LYS A 305 13.16 19.62 -24.11
CA LYS A 305 13.63 20.35 -22.93
C LYS A 305 14.97 21.02 -23.21
N GLU A 306 15.91 20.33 -23.84
CA GLU A 306 17.19 20.91 -24.27
C GLU A 306 17.00 22.06 -25.25
N ALA A 307 16.15 21.89 -26.27
CA ALA A 307 15.84 22.94 -27.23
C ALA A 307 15.18 24.17 -26.55
N LEU A 308 14.29 23.94 -25.59
CA LEU A 308 13.65 25.02 -24.83
C LEU A 308 14.66 25.80 -23.97
N GLU A 309 15.59 25.12 -23.30
CA GLU A 309 16.63 25.80 -22.52
C GLU A 309 17.61 26.57 -23.42
N ALA A 310 17.99 26.01 -24.57
CA ALA A 310 18.80 26.73 -25.55
C ALA A 310 18.11 28.01 -26.06
N GLU A 311 16.81 27.95 -26.33
CA GLU A 311 16.04 29.13 -26.76
C GLU A 311 15.91 30.19 -25.66
N LYS A 312 15.72 29.77 -24.40
CA LYS A 312 15.75 30.69 -23.24
C LYS A 312 17.11 31.37 -23.12
N GLU A 313 18.21 30.64 -23.28
CA GLU A 313 19.56 31.19 -23.23
C GLU A 313 19.77 32.20 -24.37
N ASN A 314 19.37 31.88 -25.60
CA ASN A 314 19.40 32.81 -26.74
C ASN A 314 18.60 34.08 -26.47
N MET A 315 17.38 33.96 -25.94
CA MET A 315 16.54 35.10 -25.59
C MET A 315 17.16 35.97 -24.50
N THR A 316 17.80 35.35 -23.50
CA THR A 316 18.48 36.05 -22.41
C THR A 316 19.69 36.82 -22.93
N ASN A 317 20.52 36.16 -23.74
CA ASN A 317 21.69 36.76 -24.40
C ASN A 317 21.27 37.91 -25.35
N GLY A 318 20.21 37.71 -26.13
CA GLY A 318 19.64 38.74 -27.00
C GLY A 318 19.14 39.97 -26.23
N ARG A 319 18.44 39.76 -25.11
CA ARG A 319 17.99 40.84 -24.21
C ARG A 319 19.17 41.58 -23.59
N GLU A 320 20.20 40.86 -23.16
CA GLU A 320 21.41 41.46 -22.60
C GLU A 320 22.13 42.32 -23.65
N LEU A 321 22.31 41.82 -24.86
CA LEU A 321 22.92 42.57 -25.97
C LEU A 321 22.13 43.84 -26.31
N LEU A 322 20.80 43.77 -26.39
CA LEU A 322 19.94 44.93 -26.61
C LEU A 322 20.08 45.95 -25.48
N THR A 323 20.14 45.49 -24.23
CA THR A 323 20.33 46.33 -23.04
C THR A 323 21.69 47.02 -23.07
N GLN A 324 22.76 46.30 -23.39
CA GLN A 324 24.11 46.85 -23.56
C GLN A 324 24.13 47.92 -24.66
N LYS A 325 23.52 47.64 -25.82
CA LYS A 325 23.45 48.58 -26.94
C LYS A 325 22.63 49.84 -26.59
N ALA A 326 21.52 49.69 -25.88
CA ALA A 326 20.72 50.80 -25.39
C ALA A 326 21.51 51.67 -24.39
N ASN A 327 22.16 51.04 -23.40
CA ASN A 327 23.00 51.74 -22.43
C ASN A 327 24.16 52.48 -23.08
N ALA A 328 24.82 51.89 -24.09
CA ALA A 328 25.86 52.55 -24.85
C ALA A 328 25.36 53.80 -25.59
N ARG A 329 24.18 53.72 -26.23
CA ARG A 329 23.53 54.87 -26.90
C ARG A 329 23.12 55.96 -25.92
N ILE A 330 22.54 55.58 -24.77
CA ILE A 330 22.18 56.53 -23.71
C ILE A 330 23.44 57.23 -23.19
N LYS A 331 24.53 56.49 -22.97
CA LYS A 331 25.80 57.06 -22.53
C LYS A 331 26.36 58.04 -23.54
N SER A 332 26.38 57.70 -24.83
CA SER A 332 26.87 58.60 -25.89
C SER A 332 26.01 59.85 -26.04
N ALA A 333 24.68 59.72 -25.97
CA ALA A 333 23.75 60.84 -26.02
C ALA A 333 23.92 61.75 -24.78
N ALA A 334 24.06 61.17 -23.59
CA ALA A 334 24.30 61.92 -22.36
C ALA A 334 25.64 62.68 -22.40
N THR A 335 26.69 62.08 -22.97
CA THR A 335 27.97 62.80 -23.18
C THR A 335 27.82 63.95 -24.17
N ALA A 336 27.12 63.74 -25.29
CA ALA A 336 26.87 64.78 -26.29
C ALA A 336 26.05 65.95 -25.71
N ALA A 337 24.99 65.65 -24.96
CA ALA A 337 24.18 66.67 -24.29
C ALA A 337 24.98 67.43 -23.22
N ARG A 338 25.89 66.77 -22.49
CA ARG A 338 26.80 67.44 -21.54
C ARG A 338 27.75 68.40 -22.26
N THR A 339 28.36 67.98 -23.37
CA THR A 339 29.24 68.85 -24.15
C THR A 339 28.48 70.05 -24.72
N GLU A 340 27.30 69.83 -25.29
CA GLU A 340 26.46 70.92 -25.82
C GLU A 340 26.04 71.92 -24.73
N ARG A 341 25.65 71.41 -23.54
CA ARG A 341 25.34 72.25 -22.38
C ARG A 341 26.56 73.08 -21.94
N ASP A 342 27.75 72.47 -21.91
CA ASP A 342 28.97 73.16 -21.49
C ASP A 342 29.40 74.24 -22.50
N ASP A 343 29.19 74.01 -23.80
CA ASP A 343 29.41 74.99 -24.86
C ASP A 343 28.39 76.13 -24.79
N LEU A 344 27.09 75.83 -24.64
CA LEU A 344 26.04 76.84 -24.41
C LEU A 344 26.33 77.69 -23.17
N LYS A 345 26.87 77.10 -22.10
CA LYS A 345 27.27 77.83 -20.90
C LYS A 345 28.39 78.82 -21.19
N LYS A 346 29.39 78.45 -22.00
CA LYS A 346 30.46 79.37 -22.43
C LYS A 346 29.89 80.52 -23.27
N THR A 347 29.02 80.22 -24.22
CA THR A 347 28.37 81.24 -25.07
C THR A 347 27.54 82.20 -24.23
N LEU A 348 26.78 81.69 -23.26
CA LEU A 348 25.99 82.52 -22.34
C LEU A 348 26.88 83.48 -21.54
N GLU A 349 28.03 83.00 -21.05
CA GLU A 349 28.95 83.85 -20.30
C GLU A 349 29.57 84.94 -21.18
N ALA A 350 29.96 84.60 -22.42
CA ALA A 350 30.43 85.59 -23.38
C ALA A 350 29.37 86.66 -23.73
N GLU A 351 28.11 86.27 -23.87
CA GLU A 351 27.01 87.23 -24.11
C GLU A 351 26.70 88.09 -22.87
N LYS A 352 26.85 87.56 -21.65
CA LYS A 352 26.77 88.39 -20.43
C LYS A 352 27.89 89.42 -20.39
N ASP A 353 29.12 89.04 -20.70
CA ASP A 353 30.26 89.96 -20.74
C ASP A 353 30.04 91.07 -21.78
N LYS A 354 29.52 90.70 -22.96
CA LYS A 354 29.15 91.65 -24.02
C LYS A 354 28.02 92.58 -23.59
N THR A 355 27.01 92.06 -22.90
CA THR A 355 25.91 92.87 -22.35
C THR A 355 26.44 93.84 -21.29
N ALA A 356 27.35 93.41 -20.41
CA ALA A 356 27.99 94.28 -19.43
C ALA A 356 28.79 95.40 -20.11
N ALA A 357 29.51 95.10 -21.19
CA ALA A 357 30.22 96.10 -21.98
C ALA A 357 29.27 97.15 -22.60
N LEU A 358 28.15 96.72 -23.17
CA LEU A 358 27.13 97.61 -23.73
C LEU A 358 26.47 98.50 -22.67
N VAL A 359 26.27 97.99 -21.45
CA VAL A 359 25.76 98.80 -20.33
C VAL A 359 26.75 99.91 -19.96
N VAL A 360 28.05 99.60 -19.89
CA VAL A 360 29.10 100.61 -19.66
C VAL A 360 29.11 101.66 -20.78
N GLU A 361 28.94 101.24 -22.03
CA GLU A 361 28.87 102.15 -23.18
C GLU A 361 27.63 103.06 -23.13
N CYS A 362 26.45 102.52 -22.77
CA CYS A 362 25.25 103.30 -22.55
C CYS A 362 25.44 104.36 -21.47
N ASP A 363 26.07 104.01 -20.35
CA ASP A 363 26.36 104.97 -19.26
C ASP A 363 27.31 106.08 -19.71
N ASN A 364 28.31 105.76 -20.53
CA ASN A 364 29.21 106.75 -21.11
C ASN A 364 28.48 107.68 -22.08
N LEU A 365 27.67 107.14 -22.99
CA LEU A 365 26.85 107.94 -23.92
C LEU A 365 25.87 108.85 -23.15
N LYS A 366 25.27 108.35 -22.08
CA LYS A 366 24.35 109.13 -21.22
C LYS A 366 25.06 110.33 -20.59
N LYS A 367 26.30 110.16 -20.11
CA LYS A 367 27.13 111.27 -19.62
C LYS A 367 27.42 112.30 -20.71
N THR A 368 27.78 111.85 -21.92
CA THR A 368 28.06 112.73 -23.07
C THR A 368 26.83 113.54 -23.49
N VAL A 369 25.66 112.89 -23.59
CA VAL A 369 24.39 113.58 -23.89
C VAL A 369 24.06 114.62 -22.84
N GLN A 370 24.33 114.33 -21.56
CA GLN A 370 24.08 115.27 -20.47
C GLN A 370 25.02 116.49 -20.52
N ALA A 371 26.27 116.30 -20.96
CA ALA A 371 27.22 117.39 -21.20
C ALA A 371 26.79 118.29 -22.37
N GLU A 372 26.36 117.71 -23.49
CA GLU A 372 25.87 118.46 -24.66
C GLU A 372 24.56 119.21 -24.37
N LYS A 373 23.65 118.63 -23.58
CA LYS A 373 22.46 119.37 -23.09
C LYS A 373 22.82 120.62 -22.28
N LYS A 374 23.88 120.58 -21.46
CA LYS A 374 24.35 121.76 -20.72
C LYS A 374 24.94 122.84 -21.64
N LYS A 375 25.69 122.44 -22.69
CA LYS A 375 26.16 123.39 -23.73
C LYS A 375 25.01 124.05 -24.49
N ALA A 376 24.02 123.26 -24.92
CA ALA A 376 22.87 123.78 -25.65
C ALA A 376 22.06 124.79 -24.82
N ALA A 377 21.89 124.53 -23.51
CA ALA A 377 21.25 125.47 -22.59
C ALA A 377 22.04 126.79 -22.43
N ALA A 378 23.38 126.75 -22.46
CA ALA A 378 24.21 127.95 -22.41
C ALA A 378 24.06 128.81 -23.67
N SER A 379 24.07 128.22 -24.87
CA SER A 379 23.84 128.96 -26.13
C SER A 379 22.43 129.54 -26.24
N ALA A 380 21.41 128.86 -25.71
CA ALA A 380 20.05 129.39 -25.69
C ALA A 380 19.94 130.67 -24.83
N SER A 381 20.61 130.68 -23.67
CA SER A 381 20.66 131.87 -22.80
C SER A 381 21.36 133.06 -23.45
N GLU A 382 22.40 132.84 -24.26
CA GLU A 382 23.05 133.93 -25.00
C GLU A 382 22.18 134.48 -26.12
N HIS A 383 21.47 133.60 -26.85
CA HIS A 383 20.57 134.00 -27.93
C HIS A 383 19.41 134.87 -27.42
N ASP A 384 18.81 134.52 -26.28
CA ASP A 384 17.74 135.34 -25.67
C ASP A 384 18.23 136.73 -25.23
N ARG A 385 19.47 136.84 -24.76
CA ARG A 385 20.08 138.12 -24.39
C ARG A 385 20.26 139.05 -25.60
N TYR A 386 20.69 138.50 -26.74
CA TYR A 386 20.79 139.25 -28.00
C TYR A 386 19.42 139.69 -28.53
N LYS A 387 18.40 138.84 -28.41
CA LYS A 387 17.03 139.15 -28.87
C LYS A 387 16.40 140.31 -28.09
N GLN A 388 16.61 140.37 -26.78
CA GLN A 388 16.09 141.47 -25.95
C GLN A 388 16.77 142.81 -26.23
N ALA A 389 18.10 142.81 -26.47
CA ALA A 389 18.84 144.02 -26.83
C ALA A 389 18.39 144.60 -28.18
N TYR A 390 18.07 143.74 -29.15
CA TYR A 390 17.57 144.17 -30.47
C TYR A 390 16.19 144.85 -30.39
N LEU A 391 15.28 144.32 -29.58
CA LEU A 391 13.92 144.87 -29.43
C LEU A 391 13.90 146.24 -28.76
N ALA A 392 14.74 146.46 -27.75
CA ALA A 392 14.85 147.77 -27.07
C ALA A 392 15.33 148.89 -28.02
N GLU A 393 16.20 148.55 -28.96
CA GLU A 393 16.75 149.53 -29.91
C GLU A 393 15.80 149.86 -31.05
N TRP A 394 14.96 148.90 -31.45
CA TRP A 394 13.88 149.12 -32.40
C TRP A 394 12.83 150.13 -31.86
N GLU A 395 12.54 150.07 -30.57
CA GLU A 395 11.55 150.95 -29.91
C GLU A 395 12.02 152.42 -29.87
N LYS A 396 13.32 152.66 -29.64
CA LYS A 396 13.92 154.00 -29.72
C LYS A 396 13.83 154.62 -31.12
N VAL A 397 14.03 153.81 -32.16
CA VAL A 397 13.93 154.25 -33.55
C VAL A 397 12.48 154.63 -33.91
N ALA A 398 11.50 153.88 -33.39
CA ALA A 398 10.08 154.19 -33.58
C ALA A 398 9.68 155.54 -32.95
N THR A 399 10.17 155.84 -31.74
CA THR A 399 9.90 157.12 -31.05
C THR A 399 10.49 158.33 -31.78
N LEU A 400 11.74 158.25 -32.24
CA LEU A 400 12.40 159.35 -32.96
C LEU A 400 11.75 159.66 -34.31
N THR A 401 11.19 158.64 -34.96
CA THR A 401 10.49 158.78 -36.25
C THR A 401 9.18 159.58 -36.10
N THR A 402 8.50 159.42 -34.96
CA THR A 402 7.22 160.08 -34.66
C THR A 402 7.41 161.58 -34.33
N GLU A 403 8.52 161.93 -33.69
CA GLU A 403 8.85 163.31 -33.29
C GLU A 403 9.22 164.20 -34.49
N ARG A 404 10.00 163.66 -35.45
CA ARG A 404 10.33 164.31 -36.72
C ARG A 404 9.07 164.71 -37.53
N ASP A 405 8.07 163.84 -37.56
CA ASP A 405 6.86 164.04 -38.37
C ASP A 405 5.87 165.03 -37.72
N ASN A 406 5.99 165.27 -36.41
CA ASN A 406 5.24 166.28 -35.69
C ASN A 406 5.85 167.69 -35.84
N LEU A 407 7.19 167.79 -35.90
CA LEU A 407 7.88 169.07 -36.16
C LEU A 407 7.67 169.58 -37.60
N LYS A 408 7.59 168.69 -38.60
CA LYS A 408 7.29 169.06 -39.99
C LYS A 408 5.87 169.59 -40.20
N ARG A 409 4.90 169.14 -39.40
CA ARG A 409 3.49 169.56 -39.49
C ARG A 409 3.20 170.92 -38.83
N ALA A 410 4.07 171.39 -37.92
CA ALA A 410 3.92 172.67 -37.24
C ALA A 410 4.38 173.91 -38.07
N SER A 411 5.15 173.73 -39.15
CA SER A 411 5.78 174.84 -39.88
C SER A 411 4.93 175.41 -41.04
N ILE A 412 3.82 174.77 -41.42
CA ILE A 412 3.08 175.08 -42.67
C ILE A 412 1.76 175.86 -42.45
N ALA A 413 1.40 176.25 -41.21
CA ALA A 413 0.03 176.69 -40.88
C ALA A 413 -0.18 178.15 -40.38
N ALA A 414 0.65 179.16 -40.72
CA ALA A 414 0.38 180.57 -40.32
C ALA A 414 0.84 181.69 -41.32
N THR A 415 0.01 182.00 -42.32
CA THR A 415 -0.59 183.31 -42.78
C THR A 415 0.11 184.73 -42.77
N PRO A 416 -0.42 185.75 -43.54
CA PRO A 416 0.31 186.82 -44.28
C PRO A 416 -0.09 188.31 -44.02
N ASN A 417 0.80 189.32 -44.27
CA ASN A 417 0.49 190.71 -44.75
C ASN A 417 1.72 191.67 -44.78
N GLN A 418 2.49 191.79 -45.88
CA GLN A 418 3.52 192.85 -45.98
C GLN A 418 3.79 193.43 -47.39
N SER A 419 3.04 193.00 -48.42
CA SER A 419 3.29 193.38 -49.82
C SER A 419 2.84 194.81 -50.20
N THR A 420 1.91 195.42 -49.46
CA THR A 420 1.20 196.65 -49.93
C THR A 420 1.88 197.98 -49.56
N LEU A 421 2.80 198.00 -48.57
CA LEU A 421 3.31 199.26 -48.00
C LEU A 421 4.45 199.89 -48.82
N LEU A 422 5.26 199.08 -49.50
CA LEU A 422 6.46 199.54 -50.23
C LEU A 422 6.13 200.35 -51.50
N SER A 423 4.98 200.11 -52.14
CA SER A 423 4.61 200.79 -53.39
C SER A 423 4.36 202.30 -53.21
N ARG A 424 3.79 202.73 -52.08
CA ARG A 424 3.40 204.13 -51.83
C ARG A 424 4.59 205.06 -51.57
N VAL A 425 5.67 204.53 -50.99
CA VAL A 425 6.89 205.30 -50.66
C VAL A 425 7.60 205.78 -51.94
N VAL A 426 7.61 204.96 -52.99
CA VAL A 426 8.29 205.27 -54.27
C VAL A 426 7.64 206.44 -55.01
N GLN A 427 6.32 206.64 -54.85
CA GLN A 427 5.58 207.68 -55.57
C GLN A 427 5.82 209.09 -54.99
N CYS A 428 5.98 209.20 -53.67
CA CYS A 428 6.27 210.46 -52.98
C CYS A 428 7.65 211.02 -53.35
N HIS A 429 8.67 210.14 -53.39
CA HIS A 429 10.05 210.51 -53.73
C HIS A 429 10.18 211.13 -55.14
N ARG A 430 9.36 210.69 -56.09
CA ARG A 430 9.39 211.19 -57.47
C ARG A 430 8.88 212.62 -57.60
N LYS A 431 7.86 212.99 -56.82
CA LYS A 431 7.24 214.33 -56.86
C LYS A 431 8.14 215.42 -56.28
N VAL A 432 8.86 215.11 -55.20
CA VAL A 432 9.79 216.03 -54.54
C VAL A 432 10.98 216.35 -55.44
N ASN A 433 11.60 215.34 -56.06
CA ASN A 433 12.80 215.56 -56.89
C ASN A 433 12.56 216.28 -58.22
N GLN A 434 11.31 216.30 -58.73
CA GLN A 434 10.99 216.89 -60.04
C GLN A 434 10.49 218.33 -59.95
N THR A 435 10.21 218.82 -58.75
CA THR A 435 9.70 220.19 -58.55
C THR A 435 10.87 221.09 -58.19
N LYS A 436 11.33 221.93 -59.13
CA LYS A 436 12.49 222.82 -58.92
C LYS A 436 12.11 224.22 -58.45
N GLU A 437 10.94 224.70 -58.85
CA GLU A 437 10.47 226.05 -58.55
C GLU A 437 8.98 225.99 -58.20
N CYS A 438 8.57 226.77 -57.20
CA CYS A 438 7.16 226.82 -56.83
C CYS A 438 6.34 227.48 -57.94
N ARG A 439 5.29 226.79 -58.41
CA ARG A 439 4.41 227.27 -59.49
C ARG A 439 3.75 228.63 -59.24
N HIS A 440 3.71 229.09 -57.99
CA HIS A 440 3.00 230.31 -57.60
C HIS A 440 3.94 231.48 -57.28
N CYS A 441 5.07 231.28 -56.59
CA CYS A 441 5.99 232.37 -56.24
C CYS A 441 7.32 232.38 -57.04
N GLY A 442 7.61 231.32 -57.81
CA GLY A 442 8.80 231.27 -58.67
C GLY A 442 10.15 231.14 -57.94
N LEU A 443 10.14 230.95 -56.62
CA LEU A 443 11.35 230.68 -55.84
C LEU A 443 11.71 229.19 -55.88
N ASP A 444 12.98 228.87 -55.67
CA ASP A 444 13.49 227.51 -55.54
C ASP A 444 12.66 226.71 -54.52
N PHE A 445 12.32 225.46 -54.86
CA PHE A 445 11.31 224.68 -54.15
C PHE A 445 11.77 224.18 -52.78
N GLY A 446 11.64 225.03 -51.77
CA GLY A 446 11.48 224.61 -50.38
C GLY A 446 10.05 224.12 -50.13
N CYS A 447 9.89 222.91 -49.56
CA CYS A 447 8.58 222.37 -49.22
C CYS A 447 8.54 221.74 -47.83
N TRP A 448 7.36 221.84 -47.19
CA TRP A 448 7.06 221.13 -45.95
C TRP A 448 5.77 220.31 -46.13
N ILE A 449 5.67 219.22 -45.38
CA ILE A 449 4.55 218.27 -45.48
C ILE A 449 3.53 218.62 -44.40
N GLU A 450 2.35 219.03 -44.83
CA GLU A 450 1.20 219.22 -43.96
C GLU A 450 0.50 217.87 -43.74
N TYR A 451 0.41 217.47 -42.47
CA TYR A 451 -0.36 216.32 -42.03
C TYR A 451 -1.84 216.67 -41.91
N SER A 452 -2.70 215.92 -42.59
CA SER A 452 -4.15 215.95 -42.40
C SER A 452 -4.70 214.52 -42.45
N GLY A 453 -5.08 213.95 -41.30
CA GLY A 453 -5.63 212.59 -41.24
C GLY A 453 -5.80 212.07 -39.82
N THR A 454 -6.16 210.78 -39.70
CA THR A 454 -6.22 210.07 -38.41
C THR A 454 -5.00 209.14 -38.26
N PRO A 455 -4.68 208.63 -37.05
CA PRO A 455 -3.52 207.74 -36.85
C PRO A 455 -3.56 206.44 -37.66
N TYR A 456 -4.74 206.03 -38.12
CA TYR A 456 -4.93 204.80 -38.92
C TYR A 456 -4.98 205.06 -40.42
N ASP A 457 -5.25 206.29 -40.85
CA ASP A 457 -5.28 206.68 -42.27
C ASP A 457 -4.76 208.12 -42.45
N PRO A 458 -3.42 208.30 -42.43
CA PRO A 458 -2.81 209.62 -42.53
C PRO A 458 -2.76 210.10 -43.98
N THR A 459 -3.22 211.33 -44.24
CA THR A 459 -3.06 211.98 -45.55
C THR A 459 -2.01 213.09 -45.44
N TYR A 460 -1.11 213.16 -46.42
CA TYR A 460 0.01 214.09 -46.43
C TYR A 460 -0.06 214.98 -47.66
N THR A 461 0.02 216.28 -47.45
CA THR A 461 -0.07 217.28 -48.51
C THR A 461 1.22 218.09 -48.56
N LEU A 462 1.85 218.14 -49.73
CA LEU A 462 3.06 218.94 -49.95
C LEU A 462 2.67 220.42 -50.16
N ARG A 463 3.25 221.30 -49.34
CA ARG A 463 3.07 222.75 -49.47
C ARG A 463 4.39 223.45 -49.70
N CYS A 464 4.35 224.52 -50.50
CA CYS A 464 5.47 225.44 -50.65
C CYS A 464 5.75 226.12 -49.30
N ASP A 465 7.03 226.18 -48.92
CA ASP A 465 7.43 226.73 -47.62
C ASP A 465 7.14 228.23 -47.49
N GLU A 466 7.22 228.97 -48.62
CA GLU A 466 7.04 230.43 -48.67
C GLU A 466 5.57 230.86 -48.81
N CYS A 467 4.89 230.47 -49.89
CA CYS A 467 3.53 230.96 -50.18
C CYS A 467 2.40 230.02 -49.73
N LYS A 468 2.74 228.85 -49.15
CA LYS A 468 1.79 227.81 -48.67
C LYS A 468 0.86 227.21 -49.74
N THR A 469 1.14 227.44 -51.03
CA THR A 469 0.45 226.81 -52.17
C THR A 469 0.67 225.28 -52.17
N ARG A 470 -0.36 224.50 -52.55
CA ARG A 470 -0.39 223.01 -52.57
C ARG A 470 0.23 222.42 -53.85
N HIS A 471 0.96 221.31 -53.70
CA HIS A 471 1.60 220.52 -54.78
C HIS A 471 1.29 219.01 -54.73
#